data_AF-B8BCA8-F1
#
_entry.id   AF-B8BCA8-F1
#
_cell.length_a   1.000
_cell.length_b   1.000
_cell.length_c   1.000
_cell.angle_alpha   90.00
_cell.angle_beta   90.00
_cell.angle_gamma   90.00
#
_symmetry.space_group_name_H-M   'P 1'
#
loop_
_entity.id
_entity.type
_entity.pdbx_description
1 polymer ?
#
loop_
_entity_poly.entity_id
_entity_poly.type
_entity_poly.pdbx_seq_one_letter_code
_entity_poly.pdbx_strand_id
1 'polypeptide(L)'
;MATGGEPRAAAAAEGGEKRAALLREITEEGGFAFVASAEKAAADGDLRAAEAAREMAWEQLHACPRSEVGRAWRDAYALACLHVAALRVAGGGGDGRRAALRALDMGLIMGGDLLRAELEEAIARVVADRSRGCGGGGGDGAGENGADVEKWMEGLTRKRDLADIKELREDIMVPEYCNAGGGELQKLNAWFGPEGTVTPLHHDLYHNLFAQVLGRKYFRLYSASISNDLYPHRETMLSNISQVDLDNINVNEFPRTGDVEFMDGILEEDVRNPRKT
;
A
#
# COMPACT_ATOMS: atom_id res chain seq x y z
N MET A 1 9.68 -39.50 25.67
CA MET A 1 10.44 -38.64 24.74
C MET A 1 9.73 -38.65 23.40
N ALA A 2 9.70 -37.48 22.74
CA ALA A 2 9.17 -37.18 21.40
C ALA A 2 7.64 -37.03 21.23
N THR A 3 7.13 -35.81 21.50
CA THR A 3 5.97 -35.22 20.81
C THR A 3 6.18 -33.70 20.72
N GLY A 4 6.87 -33.24 19.68
CA GLY A 4 7.12 -31.81 19.47
C GLY A 4 7.24 -31.39 17.99
N GLY A 5 6.93 -32.29 17.06
CA GLY A 5 7.10 -32.06 15.61
C GLY A 5 5.81 -31.86 14.82
N GLU A 6 4.64 -32.16 15.38
CA GLU A 6 3.36 -32.21 14.65
C GLU A 6 2.74 -30.84 14.26
N PRO A 7 2.79 -29.75 15.07
CA PRO A 7 2.02 -28.54 14.75
C PRO A 7 2.58 -27.75 13.56
N ARG A 8 3.89 -27.80 13.31
CA ARG A 8 4.55 -27.03 12.23
C ARG A 8 4.37 -27.68 10.85
N ALA A 9 4.25 -29.01 10.80
CA ALA A 9 4.00 -29.74 9.55
C ALA A 9 2.55 -29.54 9.07
N ALA A 10 1.59 -29.53 9.99
CA ALA A 10 0.18 -29.27 9.68
C ALA A 10 -0.03 -27.84 9.13
N ALA A 11 0.57 -26.82 9.76
CA ALA A 11 0.47 -25.43 9.29
C ALA A 11 1.13 -25.21 7.91
N ALA A 12 2.24 -25.88 7.63
CA ALA A 12 2.89 -25.83 6.32
C ALA A 12 2.04 -26.51 5.22
N ALA A 13 1.37 -27.61 5.55
CA ALA A 13 0.45 -28.29 4.64
C ALA A 13 -0.80 -27.43 4.35
N GLU A 14 -1.36 -26.80 5.37
CA GLU A 14 -2.50 -25.87 5.25
C GLU A 14 -2.14 -24.65 4.41
N GLY A 15 -0.96 -24.06 4.62
CA GLY A 15 -0.45 -22.96 3.80
C GLY A 15 -0.20 -23.35 2.34
N GLY A 16 0.22 -24.61 2.10
CA GLY A 16 0.37 -25.16 0.75
C GLY A 16 -0.96 -25.32 0.02
N GLU A 17 -1.99 -25.79 0.73
CA GLU A 17 -3.34 -25.94 0.17
C GLU A 17 -3.98 -24.59 -0.19
N LYS A 18 -3.83 -23.57 0.68
CA LYS A 18 -4.30 -22.19 0.40
C LYS A 18 -3.69 -21.62 -0.87
N ARG A 19 -2.36 -21.79 -1.05
CA ARG A 19 -1.65 -21.32 -2.25
C ARG A 19 -2.09 -22.08 -3.51
N ALA A 20 -2.28 -23.40 -3.41
CA ALA A 20 -2.77 -24.19 -4.52
C ALA A 20 -4.20 -23.80 -4.94
N ALA A 21 -5.08 -23.49 -3.98
CA ALA A 21 -6.42 -22.99 -4.26
C ALA A 21 -6.40 -21.64 -4.97
N LEU A 22 -5.58 -20.70 -4.48
CA LEU A 22 -5.39 -19.39 -5.10
C LEU A 22 -4.91 -19.51 -6.55
N LEU A 23 -3.91 -20.36 -6.82
CA LEU A 23 -3.38 -20.53 -8.18
C LEU A 23 -4.43 -21.11 -9.14
N ARG A 24 -5.32 -21.99 -8.67
CA ARG A 24 -6.45 -22.48 -9.47
C ARG A 24 -7.44 -21.36 -9.80
N GLU A 25 -7.80 -20.55 -8.81
CA GLU A 25 -8.71 -19.40 -9.00
C GLU A 25 -8.14 -18.39 -10.01
N ILE A 26 -6.85 -18.04 -9.88
CA ILE A 26 -6.17 -17.17 -10.85
C ILE A 26 -6.13 -17.79 -12.26
N THR A 27 -5.99 -19.12 -12.35
CA THR A 27 -6.06 -19.84 -13.64
C THR A 27 -7.44 -19.69 -14.29
N GLU A 28 -8.51 -19.80 -13.51
CA GLU A 28 -9.89 -19.63 -13.97
C GLU A 28 -10.17 -18.20 -14.45
N GLU A 29 -9.52 -17.20 -13.84
CA GLU A 29 -9.55 -15.81 -14.28
C GLU A 29 -8.60 -15.50 -15.48
N GLY A 30 -7.95 -16.51 -16.05
CA GLY A 30 -7.08 -16.37 -17.22
C GLY A 30 -5.63 -15.99 -16.91
N GLY A 31 -5.22 -16.01 -15.64
CA GLY A 31 -3.88 -15.66 -15.16
C GLY A 31 -2.80 -16.73 -15.38
N PHE A 32 -2.83 -17.48 -16.47
CA PHE A 32 -1.91 -18.60 -16.74
C PHE A 32 -0.43 -18.21 -16.66
N ALA A 33 -0.08 -17.02 -17.18
CA ALA A 33 1.30 -16.50 -17.16
C ALA A 33 1.77 -16.18 -15.73
N PHE A 34 0.87 -15.64 -14.90
CA PHE A 34 1.11 -15.42 -13.48
C PHE A 34 1.40 -16.74 -12.78
N VAL A 35 0.54 -17.75 -12.98
CA VAL A 35 0.66 -19.06 -12.31
C VAL A 35 1.97 -19.74 -12.68
N ALA A 36 2.31 -19.79 -13.97
CA ALA A 36 3.58 -20.36 -14.42
C ALA A 36 4.79 -19.62 -13.81
N SER A 37 4.73 -18.29 -13.68
CA SER A 37 5.81 -17.50 -13.09
C SER A 37 5.91 -17.71 -11.57
N ALA A 38 4.79 -17.80 -10.87
CA ALA A 38 4.73 -18.07 -9.43
C ALA A 38 5.22 -19.48 -9.10
N GLU A 39 4.82 -20.49 -9.87
CA GLU A 39 5.29 -21.88 -9.71
C GLU A 39 6.78 -22.00 -9.97
N LYS A 40 7.29 -21.34 -11.02
CA LYS A 40 8.73 -21.31 -11.32
C LYS A 40 9.53 -20.61 -10.20
N ALA A 41 9.01 -19.52 -9.65
CA ALA A 41 9.61 -18.86 -8.49
C ALA A 41 9.67 -19.79 -7.26
N ALA A 42 8.62 -20.58 -7.03
CA ALA A 42 8.54 -21.50 -5.90
C ALA A 42 9.42 -22.75 -6.06
N ALA A 43 9.45 -23.36 -7.26
CA ALA A 43 10.14 -24.61 -7.52
C ALA A 43 11.64 -24.42 -7.81
N ASP A 44 11.97 -23.45 -8.66
CA ASP A 44 13.35 -23.24 -9.14
C ASP A 44 14.09 -22.17 -8.34
N GLY A 45 13.38 -21.42 -7.48
CA GLY A 45 13.94 -20.26 -6.79
C GLY A 45 14.30 -19.12 -7.75
N ASP A 46 13.59 -19.00 -8.87
CA ASP A 46 13.87 -17.99 -9.90
C ASP A 46 13.35 -16.60 -9.49
N LEU A 47 14.27 -15.71 -9.10
CA LEU A 47 13.94 -14.33 -8.71
C LEU A 47 13.28 -13.54 -9.85
N ARG A 48 13.70 -13.76 -11.10
CA ARG A 48 13.10 -13.04 -12.24
C ARG A 48 11.67 -13.48 -12.46
N ALA A 49 11.37 -14.77 -12.25
CA ALA A 49 10.01 -15.28 -12.31
C ALA A 49 9.13 -14.70 -11.18
N ALA A 50 9.69 -14.56 -9.97
CA ALA A 50 8.99 -13.93 -8.84
C ALA A 50 8.66 -12.46 -9.12
N GLU A 51 9.60 -11.72 -9.70
CA GLU A 51 9.41 -10.31 -10.09
C GLU A 51 8.38 -10.18 -11.21
N ALA A 52 8.45 -11.04 -12.24
CA ALA A 52 7.46 -11.07 -13.32
C ALA A 52 6.04 -11.35 -12.78
N ALA A 53 5.90 -12.32 -11.86
CA ALA A 53 4.62 -12.60 -11.18
C ALA A 53 4.09 -11.36 -10.43
N ARG A 54 4.97 -10.63 -9.74
CA ARG A 54 4.60 -9.43 -9.00
C ARG A 54 4.13 -8.31 -9.92
N GLU A 55 4.84 -8.05 -11.02
CA GLU A 55 4.46 -7.01 -11.99
C GLU A 55 3.13 -7.35 -12.68
N MET A 56 2.91 -8.59 -13.10
CA MET A 56 1.62 -9.00 -13.69
C MET A 56 0.46 -8.81 -12.71
N ALA A 57 0.63 -9.20 -11.45
CA ALA A 57 -0.40 -8.97 -10.43
C ALA A 57 -0.60 -7.46 -10.19
N TRP A 58 0.48 -6.67 -10.14
CA TRP A 58 0.41 -5.22 -10.01
C TRP A 58 -0.43 -4.57 -11.12
N GLU A 59 -0.23 -4.96 -12.38
CA GLU A 59 -1.03 -4.48 -13.50
C GLU A 59 -2.52 -4.77 -13.31
N GLN A 60 -2.87 -5.98 -12.87
CA GLN A 60 -4.27 -6.35 -12.61
C GLN A 60 -4.89 -5.51 -11.47
N LEU A 61 -4.12 -5.19 -10.44
CA LEU A 61 -4.56 -4.33 -9.34
C LEU A 61 -4.82 -2.87 -9.77
N HIS A 62 -4.22 -2.40 -10.86
CA HIS A 62 -4.33 -1.02 -11.35
C HIS A 62 -5.15 -0.90 -12.64
N ALA A 63 -5.67 -2.00 -13.16
CA ALA A 63 -6.52 -2.00 -14.35
C ALA A 63 -7.92 -1.42 -14.09
N CYS A 64 -8.38 -1.42 -12.83
CA CYS A 64 -9.70 -0.92 -12.43
C CYS A 64 -9.68 -0.35 -10.99
N PRO A 65 -10.73 0.37 -10.55
CA PRO A 65 -10.84 0.84 -9.17
C PRO A 65 -10.69 -0.31 -8.16
N ARG A 66 -10.06 -0.04 -7.00
CA ARG A 66 -9.77 -1.07 -5.97
C ARG A 66 -10.99 -1.86 -5.50
N SER A 67 -12.20 -1.28 -5.57
CA SER A 67 -13.47 -1.95 -5.26
C SER A 67 -13.82 -3.08 -6.24
N GLU A 68 -13.37 -2.98 -7.49
CA GLU A 68 -13.67 -3.89 -8.60
C GLU A 68 -12.56 -4.92 -8.84
N VAL A 69 -11.35 -4.69 -8.32
CA VAL A 69 -10.26 -5.66 -8.39
C VAL A 69 -10.67 -6.98 -7.71
N GLY A 70 -10.58 -8.08 -8.44
CA GLY A 70 -10.85 -9.45 -7.98
C GLY A 70 -10.07 -9.78 -6.71
N ARG A 71 -10.71 -10.52 -5.78
CA ARG A 71 -10.07 -10.86 -4.50
C ARG A 71 -8.82 -11.70 -4.71
N ALA A 72 -8.89 -12.69 -5.60
CA ALA A 72 -7.79 -13.55 -5.99
C ALA A 72 -6.55 -12.75 -6.41
N TRP A 73 -6.69 -11.71 -7.25
CA TRP A 73 -5.54 -10.93 -7.71
C TRP A 73 -4.81 -10.16 -6.60
N ARG A 74 -5.51 -9.77 -5.54
CA ARG A 74 -4.87 -9.17 -4.36
C ARG A 74 -4.07 -10.23 -3.60
N ASP A 75 -4.63 -11.42 -3.42
CA ASP A 75 -3.92 -12.54 -2.78
C ASP A 75 -2.74 -13.03 -3.63
N ALA A 76 -2.87 -12.98 -4.96
CA ALA A 76 -1.81 -13.27 -5.93
C ALA A 76 -0.63 -12.28 -5.81
N TYR A 77 -0.93 -11.00 -5.63
CA TYR A 77 0.12 -9.99 -5.38
C TYR A 77 0.84 -10.23 -4.05
N ALA A 78 0.12 -10.57 -2.99
CA ALA A 78 0.72 -10.97 -1.71
C ALA A 78 1.65 -12.20 -1.87
N LEU A 79 1.21 -13.22 -2.62
CA LEU A 79 2.01 -14.40 -2.93
C LEU A 79 3.30 -14.04 -3.67
N ALA A 80 3.22 -13.19 -4.70
CA ALA A 80 4.38 -12.77 -5.45
C ALA A 80 5.38 -11.98 -4.59
N CYS A 81 4.90 -11.08 -3.73
CA CYS A 81 5.73 -10.36 -2.77
C CYS A 81 6.48 -11.30 -1.81
N LEU A 82 5.83 -12.36 -1.32
CA LEU A 82 6.47 -13.39 -0.50
C LEU A 82 7.61 -14.09 -1.24
N HIS A 83 7.40 -14.47 -2.50
CA HIS A 83 8.45 -15.10 -3.32
C HIS A 83 9.63 -14.16 -3.56
N VAL A 84 9.36 -12.91 -3.95
CA VAL A 84 10.42 -11.89 -4.15
C VAL A 84 11.23 -11.69 -2.87
N ALA A 85 10.56 -11.57 -1.72
CA ALA A 85 11.22 -11.35 -0.45
C ALA A 85 12.11 -12.53 -0.05
N ALA A 86 11.58 -13.76 -0.13
CA ALA A 86 12.32 -14.96 0.22
C ALA A 86 13.59 -15.12 -0.62
N LEU A 87 13.49 -14.88 -1.94
CA LEU A 87 14.60 -15.04 -2.86
C LEU A 87 15.64 -13.91 -2.73
N ARG A 88 15.21 -12.67 -2.45
CA ARG A 88 16.14 -11.55 -2.20
C ARG A 88 16.90 -11.69 -0.89
N VAL A 89 16.30 -12.29 0.14
CA VAL A 89 17.01 -12.65 1.38
C VAL A 89 18.03 -13.77 1.12
N ALA A 90 17.64 -14.81 0.38
CA ALA A 90 18.52 -15.93 0.05
C ALA A 90 19.76 -15.51 -0.78
N GLY A 91 19.62 -14.47 -1.61
CA GLY A 91 20.72 -13.91 -2.41
C GLY A 91 21.85 -13.22 -1.62
N GLY A 92 21.69 -12.99 -0.31
CA GLY A 92 22.80 -12.66 0.61
C GLY A 92 23.39 -11.24 0.54
N GLY A 93 22.75 -10.28 -0.15
CA GLY A 93 23.21 -8.89 -0.23
C GLY A 93 22.55 -7.94 0.78
N GLY A 94 23.28 -6.92 1.26
CA GLY A 94 22.72 -5.88 2.14
C GLY A 94 21.54 -5.10 1.51
N ASP A 95 21.53 -4.94 0.18
CA ASP A 95 20.39 -4.41 -0.57
C ASP A 95 19.22 -5.40 -0.67
N GLY A 96 19.51 -6.71 -0.67
CA GLY A 96 18.52 -7.79 -0.72
C GLY A 96 17.54 -7.75 0.46
N ARG A 97 18.03 -7.53 1.68
CA ARG A 97 17.16 -7.34 2.87
C ARG A 97 16.21 -6.16 2.71
N ARG A 98 16.73 -4.99 2.32
CA ARG A 98 15.92 -3.77 2.21
C ARG A 98 14.86 -3.94 1.12
N ALA A 99 15.24 -4.55 0.00
CA ALA A 99 14.32 -4.86 -1.08
C ALA A 99 13.28 -5.93 -0.68
N ALA A 100 13.64 -6.91 0.14
CA ALA A 100 12.70 -7.89 0.68
C ALA A 100 11.65 -7.23 1.59
N LEU A 101 12.07 -6.36 2.53
CA LEU A 101 11.14 -5.63 3.38
C LEU A 101 10.18 -4.76 2.55
N ARG A 102 10.70 -4.01 1.57
CA ARG A 102 9.84 -3.24 0.65
C ARG A 102 8.82 -4.11 -0.07
N ALA A 103 9.21 -5.30 -0.53
CA ALA A 103 8.28 -6.22 -1.18
C ALA A 103 7.20 -6.71 -0.22
N LEU A 104 7.57 -7.08 1.01
CA LEU A 104 6.62 -7.54 2.04
C LEU A 104 5.66 -6.43 2.47
N ASP A 105 6.15 -5.21 2.70
CA ASP A 105 5.32 -4.05 3.05
C ASP A 105 4.28 -3.76 1.96
N MET A 106 4.71 -3.79 0.69
CA MET A 106 3.78 -3.65 -0.43
C MET A 106 2.76 -4.79 -0.48
N GLY A 107 3.18 -6.02 -0.14
CA GLY A 107 2.28 -7.16 0.00
C GLY A 107 1.19 -6.93 1.06
N LEU A 108 1.52 -6.29 2.19
CA LEU A 108 0.54 -5.98 3.24
C LEU A 108 -0.42 -4.84 2.86
N ILE A 109 0.06 -3.85 2.13
CA ILE A 109 -0.72 -2.66 1.74
C ILE A 109 -1.66 -2.97 0.56
N MET A 110 -1.16 -3.70 -0.43
CA MET A 110 -1.86 -3.93 -1.70
C MET A 110 -2.46 -5.33 -1.82
N GLY A 111 -1.93 -6.28 -1.04
CA GLY A 111 -2.38 -7.66 -1.08
C GLY A 111 -3.73 -7.89 -0.41
N GLY A 112 -4.24 -9.11 -0.59
CA GLY A 112 -5.43 -9.60 0.09
C GLY A 112 -5.07 -10.28 1.42
N ASP A 113 -6.09 -10.69 2.17
CA ASP A 113 -5.92 -11.18 3.53
C ASP A 113 -5.53 -12.67 3.60
N LEU A 114 -5.56 -13.41 2.49
CA LEU A 114 -5.33 -14.86 2.48
C LEU A 114 -3.94 -15.25 3.00
N LEU A 115 -2.93 -14.44 2.70
CA LEU A 115 -1.52 -14.69 3.01
C LEU A 115 -0.92 -13.65 3.97
N ARG A 116 -1.78 -12.91 4.68
CA ARG A 116 -1.37 -11.82 5.58
C ARG A 116 -0.48 -12.33 6.72
N ALA A 117 -0.86 -13.44 7.35
CA ALA A 117 -0.07 -14.04 8.43
C ALA A 117 1.33 -14.45 7.95
N GLU A 118 1.44 -15.01 6.75
CA GLU A 118 2.72 -15.37 6.16
C GLU A 118 3.58 -14.16 5.80
N LEU A 119 2.98 -13.05 5.36
CA LEU A 119 3.68 -11.78 5.13
C LEU A 119 4.25 -11.23 6.43
N GLU A 120 3.43 -11.18 7.48
CA GLU A 120 3.82 -10.68 8.81
C GLU A 120 4.92 -11.56 9.42
N GLU A 121 4.81 -12.89 9.31
CA GLU A 121 5.85 -13.81 9.75
C GLU A 121 7.16 -13.61 8.96
N ALA A 122 7.07 -13.39 7.65
CA ALA A 122 8.25 -13.13 6.82
C ALA A 122 8.95 -11.82 7.22
N ILE A 123 8.19 -10.76 7.52
CA ILE A 123 8.74 -9.48 8.00
C ILE A 123 9.47 -9.70 9.33
N ALA A 124 8.80 -10.36 10.29
CA ALA A 124 9.38 -10.65 11.60
C ALA A 124 10.71 -11.41 11.49
N ARG A 125 10.80 -12.40 10.59
CA ARG A 125 12.04 -13.14 10.31
C ARG A 125 13.14 -12.23 9.75
N VAL A 126 12.82 -11.41 8.73
CA VAL A 126 13.79 -10.53 8.06
C VAL A 126 14.36 -9.48 9.03
N VAL A 127 13.50 -8.95 9.91
CA VAL A 127 13.86 -8.00 10.97
C VAL A 127 14.70 -8.69 12.06
N ALA A 128 14.32 -9.87 12.53
CA ALA A 128 15.07 -10.59 13.57
C ALA A 128 16.49 -10.97 13.13
N ASP A 129 16.69 -11.30 11.86
CA ASP A 129 18.02 -11.59 11.32
C ASP A 129 18.92 -10.34 11.28
N ARG A 130 18.40 -9.12 11.48
CA ARG A 130 19.22 -7.89 11.61
C ARG A 130 20.03 -7.96 12.90
N SER A 131 19.38 -8.40 13.97
CA SER A 131 19.96 -8.48 15.32
C SER A 131 21.05 -9.54 15.45
N ARG A 132 21.12 -10.50 14.51
CA ARG A 132 22.17 -11.53 14.46
C ARG A 132 23.41 -11.14 13.64
N GLY A 133 23.30 -10.19 12.71
CA GLY A 133 24.38 -9.76 11.83
C GLY A 133 25.26 -8.63 12.38
N CYS A 134 24.85 -8.00 13.49
CA CYS A 134 25.59 -6.91 14.13
C CYS A 134 26.31 -7.42 15.38
N GLY A 135 27.41 -8.13 15.19
CA GLY A 135 28.36 -8.42 16.27
C GLY A 135 29.24 -7.20 16.54
N GLY A 136 28.83 -6.36 17.50
CA GLY A 136 29.72 -5.39 18.17
C GLY A 136 29.15 -3.96 18.30
N GLY A 137 28.76 -3.58 19.52
CA GLY A 137 28.47 -2.19 19.94
C GLY A 137 27.11 -2.05 20.61
N GLY A 138 27.09 -1.89 21.95
CA GLY A 138 25.90 -2.06 22.80
C GLY A 138 25.06 -0.81 23.10
N GLY A 139 23.95 -1.09 23.83
CA GLY A 139 23.04 -0.18 24.57
C GLY A 139 22.15 0.71 23.68
N ASP A 140 20.83 0.87 23.86
CA ASP A 140 19.90 0.61 24.97
C ASP A 140 18.43 0.60 24.46
N GLY A 141 17.55 -0.18 25.13
CA GLY A 141 16.09 0.04 25.32
C GLY A 141 15.16 0.04 24.09
N ALA A 142 13.94 -0.50 24.10
CA ALA A 142 13.09 -1.10 25.12
C ALA A 142 12.15 -2.10 24.40
N GLY A 143 11.80 -3.20 25.07
CA GLY A 143 10.91 -4.22 24.51
C GLY A 143 9.46 -3.74 24.43
N GLU A 144 8.87 -3.86 23.26
CA GLU A 144 7.42 -3.77 23.08
C GLU A 144 6.81 -5.17 23.22
N ASN A 145 5.74 -5.28 24.00
CA ASN A 145 5.17 -6.56 24.42
C ASN A 145 4.42 -7.24 23.26
N GLY A 146 4.59 -8.55 23.10
CA GLY A 146 3.96 -9.33 22.02
C GLY A 146 2.42 -9.31 21.99
N ALA A 147 1.77 -8.88 23.06
CA ALA A 147 0.32 -8.67 23.12
C ALA A 147 -0.14 -7.42 22.34
N ASP A 148 0.73 -6.42 22.20
CA ASP A 148 0.43 -5.21 21.44
C ASP A 148 0.48 -5.53 19.93
N VAL A 149 1.48 -6.33 19.51
CA VAL A 149 1.65 -6.75 18.10
C VAL A 149 0.43 -7.52 17.58
N GLU A 150 -0.12 -8.46 18.36
CA GLU A 150 -1.33 -9.20 17.99
C GLU A 150 -2.54 -8.27 17.79
N LYS A 151 -2.67 -7.24 18.64
CA LYS A 151 -3.72 -6.22 18.55
C LYS A 151 -3.56 -5.31 17.32
N TRP A 152 -2.32 -4.98 16.95
CA TRP A 152 -2.00 -4.23 15.73
C TRP A 152 -2.34 -5.00 14.45
N MET A 153 -2.09 -6.32 14.42
CA MET A 153 -2.33 -7.16 13.24
C MET A 153 -3.83 -7.42 13.01
N GLU A 154 -4.62 -7.52 14.09
CA GLU A 154 -6.09 -7.60 14.02
C GLU A 154 -6.73 -6.31 13.43
N GLY A 155 -6.03 -5.17 13.53
CA GLY A 155 -6.46 -3.87 13.00
C GLY A 155 -6.30 -3.71 11.49
N LEU A 156 -5.24 -4.28 10.89
CA LEU A 156 -4.91 -4.14 9.46
C LEU A 156 -5.67 -5.11 8.54
N THR A 157 -6.18 -6.22 9.10
CA THR A 157 -6.83 -7.33 8.34
C THR A 157 -8.29 -7.06 7.96
N ARG A 158 -8.85 -5.92 8.34
CA ARG A 158 -10.16 -5.47 7.86
C ARG A 158 -9.93 -4.26 6.97
N LYS A 159 -10.42 -4.28 5.73
CA LYS A 159 -10.67 -3.05 4.95
C LYS A 159 -11.41 -2.05 5.86
N ARG A 160 -10.65 -1.13 6.42
CA ARG A 160 -11.08 -0.17 7.42
C ARG A 160 -10.78 1.20 6.85
N ASP A 161 -11.78 2.08 6.82
CA ASP A 161 -11.49 3.50 6.78
C ASP A 161 -10.58 3.80 7.99
N LEU A 162 -9.67 4.77 7.93
CA LEU A 162 -8.77 4.99 9.07
C LEU A 162 -9.51 5.37 10.36
N ALA A 163 -10.77 5.76 10.25
CA ALA A 163 -11.69 5.87 11.39
C ALA A 163 -11.80 4.59 12.24
N ASP A 164 -11.52 3.42 11.64
CA ASP A 164 -11.67 2.13 12.30
C ASP A 164 -10.35 1.56 12.86
N ILE A 165 -9.17 2.11 12.52
CA ILE A 165 -7.91 1.75 13.18
C ILE A 165 -7.77 2.64 14.41
N LYS A 166 -8.24 2.13 15.55
CA LYS A 166 -8.40 2.89 16.78
C LYS A 166 -7.09 3.58 17.23
N GLU A 167 -5.98 2.87 17.14
CA GLU A 167 -4.65 3.38 17.50
C GLU A 167 -4.25 4.59 16.64
N LEU A 168 -4.37 4.51 15.32
CA LEU A 168 -4.10 5.63 14.42
C LEU A 168 -5.10 6.77 14.59
N ARG A 169 -6.34 6.45 14.94
CA ARG A 169 -7.36 7.46 15.23
C ARG A 169 -7.03 8.25 16.50
N GLU A 170 -6.44 7.61 17.51
CA GLU A 170 -5.99 8.27 18.74
C GLU A 170 -4.82 9.25 18.48
N ASP A 171 -4.03 9.02 17.43
CA ASP A 171 -2.94 9.91 17.02
C ASP A 171 -3.41 11.15 16.22
N ILE A 172 -4.67 11.18 15.79
CA ILE A 172 -5.21 12.23 14.91
C ILE A 172 -6.33 12.98 15.62
N MET A 173 -6.13 14.28 15.82
CA MET A 173 -7.17 15.19 16.30
C MET A 173 -7.95 15.77 15.12
N VAL A 174 -9.29 15.68 15.15
CA VAL A 174 -10.13 16.44 14.22
C VAL A 174 -10.11 17.91 14.64
N PRO A 175 -9.63 18.82 13.79
CA PRO A 175 -9.51 20.21 14.21
C PRO A 175 -10.88 20.90 14.32
N GLU A 176 -10.98 21.89 15.22
CA GLU A 176 -12.25 22.55 15.54
C GLU A 176 -12.94 23.20 14.33
N TYR A 177 -12.17 23.69 13.35
CA TYR A 177 -12.70 24.30 12.14
C TYR A 177 -13.54 23.33 11.29
N CYS A 178 -13.35 22.02 11.40
CA CYS A 178 -14.20 21.04 10.74
C CYS A 178 -15.65 21.09 11.24
N ASN A 179 -15.88 21.59 12.46
CA ASN A 179 -17.21 21.72 13.05
C ASN A 179 -17.91 23.04 12.68
N ALA A 180 -17.19 24.00 12.07
CA ALA A 180 -17.73 25.33 11.80
C ALA A 180 -18.86 25.34 10.75
N GLY A 181 -18.93 24.32 9.90
CA GLY A 181 -19.94 24.18 8.85
C GLY A 181 -21.30 23.65 9.34
N GLY A 182 -21.45 23.33 10.63
CA GLY A 182 -22.70 22.79 11.19
C GLY A 182 -23.08 21.38 10.73
N GLY A 183 -22.19 20.69 10.01
CA GLY A 183 -22.32 19.30 9.58
C GLY A 183 -21.40 18.36 10.34
N GLU A 184 -21.60 17.05 10.15
CA GLU A 184 -20.73 16.02 10.71
C GLU A 184 -19.54 15.72 9.79
N LEU A 185 -18.41 15.30 10.37
CA LEU A 185 -17.26 14.82 9.61
C LEU A 185 -17.67 13.64 8.72
N GLN A 186 -17.54 13.80 7.41
CA GLN A 186 -18.01 12.80 6.44
C GLN A 186 -17.04 11.63 6.30
N LYS A 187 -15.74 11.92 6.11
CA LYS A 187 -14.70 10.92 5.88
C LYS A 187 -13.39 11.32 6.52
N LEU A 188 -12.64 10.33 7.00
CA LEU A 188 -11.27 10.46 7.45
C LEU A 188 -10.40 9.47 6.67
N ASN A 189 -9.59 10.00 5.76
CA ASN A 189 -8.69 9.22 4.91
C ASN A 189 -7.23 9.53 5.25
N ALA A 190 -6.34 8.61 4.89
CA ALA A 190 -4.90 8.79 4.99
C ALA A 190 -4.27 8.14 3.77
N TRP A 191 -3.19 8.76 3.33
CA TRP A 191 -2.57 8.49 2.06
C TRP A 191 -1.11 8.12 2.30
N PHE A 192 -0.74 6.92 1.89
CA PHE A 192 0.63 6.43 1.91
C PHE A 192 1.07 6.24 0.46
N GLY A 193 2.21 6.80 0.11
CA GLY A 193 2.76 6.66 -1.24
C GLY A 193 4.26 6.97 -1.25
N PRO A 194 5.04 6.32 -2.13
CA PRO A 194 6.43 6.68 -2.34
C PRO A 194 6.55 8.05 -3.04
N GLU A 195 7.78 8.57 -3.09
CA GLU A 195 8.13 9.72 -3.91
C GLU A 195 7.67 9.54 -5.36
N GLY A 196 7.14 10.59 -5.98
CA GLY A 196 6.62 10.56 -7.35
C GLY A 196 5.16 10.11 -7.48
N THR A 197 4.47 9.77 -6.38
CA THR A 197 3.02 9.47 -6.45
C THR A 197 2.23 10.71 -6.85
N VAL A 198 1.58 10.66 -8.02
CA VAL A 198 0.71 11.71 -8.55
C VAL A 198 -0.75 11.32 -8.38
N THR A 199 -1.55 12.25 -7.88
CA THR A 199 -3.01 12.14 -7.92
C THR A 199 -3.49 13.08 -9.02
N PRO A 200 -4.19 12.57 -10.06
CA PRO A 200 -4.69 13.42 -11.13
C PRO A 200 -5.55 14.57 -10.60
N LEU A 201 -5.59 15.68 -11.34
CA LEU A 201 -6.41 16.82 -10.97
C LEU A 201 -7.88 16.41 -10.90
N HIS A 202 -8.51 16.66 -9.76
CA HIS A 202 -9.90 16.32 -9.52
C HIS A 202 -10.52 17.31 -8.55
N HIS A 203 -11.84 17.22 -8.37
CA HIS A 203 -12.54 17.88 -7.27
C HIS A 203 -13.26 16.86 -6.40
N ASP A 204 -13.37 17.18 -5.12
CA ASP A 204 -14.10 16.38 -4.13
C ASP A 204 -15.56 16.84 -4.02
N LEU A 205 -16.42 15.98 -3.47
CA LEU A 205 -17.82 16.30 -3.16
C LEU A 205 -17.98 17.11 -1.86
N TYR A 206 -16.98 17.06 -0.98
CA TYR A 206 -17.02 17.67 0.35
C TYR A 206 -15.86 18.66 0.52
N HIS A 207 -16.01 19.59 1.46
CA HIS A 207 -14.88 20.37 1.94
C HIS A 207 -13.82 19.46 2.55
N ASN A 208 -12.55 19.76 2.28
CA ASN A 208 -11.44 18.89 2.64
C ASN A 208 -10.41 19.66 3.48
N LEU A 209 -9.79 18.95 4.42
CA LEU A 209 -8.60 19.37 5.12
C LEU A 209 -7.53 18.30 4.91
N PHE A 210 -6.41 18.70 4.30
CA PHE A 210 -5.27 17.81 4.10
C PHE A 210 -4.17 18.14 5.11
N ALA A 211 -3.72 17.14 5.86
CA ALA A 211 -2.62 17.26 6.82
C ALA A 211 -1.44 16.38 6.39
N GLN A 212 -0.26 16.98 6.21
CA GLN A 212 0.97 16.25 5.86
C GLN A 212 1.70 15.83 7.13
N VAL A 213 1.76 14.52 7.38
CA VAL A 213 2.45 13.96 8.57
C VAL A 213 3.93 13.69 8.29
N LEU A 214 4.24 13.11 7.12
CA LEU A 214 5.61 12.76 6.72
C LEU A 214 5.83 13.08 5.23
N GLY A 215 6.98 13.63 4.89
CA GLY A 215 7.37 14.01 3.53
C GLY A 215 6.79 15.36 3.10
N ARG A 216 6.75 15.56 1.78
CA ARG A 216 6.27 16.81 1.16
C ARG A 216 5.35 16.49 0.00
N LYS A 217 4.33 17.32 -0.20
CA LYS A 217 3.39 17.18 -1.31
C LYS A 217 3.19 18.52 -2.01
N TYR A 218 3.42 18.52 -3.33
CA TYR A 218 3.03 19.64 -4.18
C TYR A 218 1.53 19.59 -4.44
N PHE A 219 0.86 20.72 -4.25
CA PHE A 219 -0.54 20.93 -4.59
C PHE A 219 -0.64 22.02 -5.64
N ARG A 220 -1.49 21.78 -6.64
CA ARG A 220 -2.00 22.80 -7.55
C ARG A 220 -3.52 22.83 -7.44
N LEU A 221 -4.08 24.00 -7.18
CA LEU A 221 -5.49 24.24 -6.93
C LEU A 221 -6.03 25.24 -7.96
N TYR A 222 -7.22 24.93 -8.47
CA TYR A 222 -7.92 25.76 -9.42
C TYR A 222 -9.29 26.16 -8.87
N SER A 223 -9.76 27.34 -9.27
CA SER A 223 -11.12 27.79 -8.93
C SER A 223 -12.17 26.90 -9.61
N ALA A 224 -13.24 26.57 -8.90
CA ALA A 224 -14.37 25.83 -9.49
C ALA A 224 -14.98 26.55 -10.71
N SER A 225 -14.82 27.87 -10.80
CA SER A 225 -15.30 28.68 -11.93
C SER A 225 -14.69 28.32 -13.28
N ILE A 226 -13.50 27.71 -13.30
CA ILE A 226 -12.78 27.33 -14.53
C ILE A 226 -12.86 25.83 -14.85
N SER A 227 -13.73 25.07 -14.16
CA SER A 227 -13.82 23.61 -14.33
C SER A 227 -13.94 23.15 -15.78
N ASN A 228 -14.69 23.89 -16.61
CA ASN A 228 -14.85 23.58 -18.04
C ASN A 228 -13.54 23.68 -18.85
N ASP A 229 -12.61 24.51 -18.40
CA ASP A 229 -11.30 24.72 -19.04
C ASP A 229 -10.26 23.71 -18.54
N LEU A 230 -10.64 22.86 -17.59
CA LEU A 230 -9.87 21.72 -17.06
C LEU A 230 -10.37 20.37 -17.60
N TYR A 231 -11.28 20.38 -18.57
CA TYR A 231 -11.69 19.20 -19.35
C TYR A 231 -12.01 17.95 -18.50
N PRO A 232 -13.00 18.01 -17.59
CA PRO A 232 -13.44 16.83 -16.84
C PRO A 232 -13.89 15.71 -17.79
N HIS A 233 -13.77 14.45 -17.35
CA HIS A 233 -14.29 13.33 -18.13
C HIS A 233 -15.82 13.46 -18.33
N ARG A 234 -16.32 13.01 -19.48
CA ARG A 234 -17.75 13.03 -19.80
C ARG A 234 -18.52 11.88 -19.16
N GLU A 235 -17.82 10.83 -18.75
CA GLU A 235 -18.40 9.67 -18.07
C GLU A 235 -18.80 10.06 -16.64
N THR A 236 -20.02 9.72 -16.24
CA THR A 236 -20.60 10.15 -14.95
C THR A 236 -19.72 9.79 -13.76
N MET A 237 -19.07 8.62 -13.80
CA MET A 237 -18.21 8.10 -12.73
C MET A 237 -16.85 8.80 -12.60
N LEU A 238 -16.38 9.47 -13.66
CA LEU A 238 -15.08 10.17 -13.68
C LEU A 238 -15.24 11.68 -13.87
N SER A 239 -16.47 12.17 -13.83
CA SER A 239 -16.80 13.57 -14.13
C SER A 239 -16.15 14.58 -13.19
N ASN A 240 -15.64 14.13 -12.05
CA ASN A 240 -14.89 14.95 -11.11
C ASN A 240 -13.38 14.97 -11.36
N ILE A 241 -12.88 14.21 -12.33
CA ILE A 241 -11.45 14.09 -12.68
C ILE A 241 -11.19 14.79 -14.01
N SER A 242 -10.10 15.55 -14.07
CA SER A 242 -9.60 16.21 -15.28
C SER A 242 -8.89 15.20 -16.19
N GLN A 243 -9.08 15.35 -17.49
CA GLN A 243 -8.31 14.62 -18.51
C GLN A 243 -6.88 15.17 -18.71
N VAL A 244 -6.58 16.34 -18.16
CA VAL A 244 -5.34 17.06 -18.45
C VAL A 244 -4.22 16.54 -17.57
N ASP A 245 -3.15 16.06 -18.19
CA ASP A 245 -1.86 15.88 -17.53
C ASP A 245 -1.20 17.25 -17.35
N LEU A 246 -1.13 17.71 -16.10
CA LEU A 246 -0.61 19.03 -15.74
C LEU A 246 0.92 19.13 -15.88
N ASP A 247 1.62 18.00 -15.87
CA ASP A 247 3.08 17.96 -16.04
C ASP A 247 3.48 17.99 -17.52
N ASN A 248 2.54 17.66 -18.42
CA ASN A 248 2.74 17.64 -19.86
C ASN A 248 1.46 17.98 -20.64
N ILE A 249 1.03 19.25 -20.56
CA ILE A 249 -0.22 19.70 -21.18
C ILE A 249 -0.14 19.62 -22.71
N ASN A 250 -1.01 18.81 -23.30
CA ASN A 250 -1.22 18.79 -24.75
C ASN A 250 -2.09 19.97 -25.18
N VAL A 251 -1.46 21.08 -25.57
CA VAL A 251 -2.15 22.32 -25.99
C VAL A 251 -3.06 22.16 -27.20
N ASN A 252 -2.84 21.14 -28.05
CA ASN A 252 -3.72 20.88 -29.19
C ASN A 252 -5.04 20.22 -28.75
N GLU A 253 -5.02 19.43 -27.69
CA GLU A 253 -6.19 18.75 -27.13
C GLU A 253 -6.88 19.59 -26.04
N PHE A 254 -6.10 20.33 -25.24
CA PHE A 254 -6.57 21.10 -24.08
C PHE A 254 -6.18 22.59 -24.19
N PRO A 255 -6.58 23.30 -25.27
CA PRO A 255 -6.10 24.65 -25.55
C PRO A 255 -6.47 25.69 -24.48
N ARG A 256 -7.50 25.43 -23.67
CA ARG A 256 -7.95 26.38 -22.64
C ARG A 256 -7.20 26.24 -21.31
N THR A 257 -6.40 25.19 -21.11
CA THR A 257 -5.75 24.93 -19.82
C THR A 257 -4.39 25.63 -19.67
N GLY A 258 -3.75 26.05 -20.76
CA GLY A 258 -2.39 26.62 -20.72
C GLY A 258 -2.28 27.93 -19.93
N ASP A 259 -3.31 28.79 -19.98
CA ASP A 259 -3.27 30.16 -19.45
C ASP A 259 -4.20 30.37 -18.23
N VAL A 260 -4.70 29.30 -17.62
CA VAL A 260 -5.60 29.44 -16.46
C VAL A 260 -4.84 29.78 -15.19
N GLU A 261 -5.37 30.71 -14.41
CA GLU A 261 -4.82 31.04 -13.10
C GLU A 261 -5.00 29.88 -12.11
N PHE A 262 -3.97 29.63 -11.30
CA PHE A 262 -3.97 28.63 -10.25
C PHE A 262 -3.26 29.13 -9.00
N MET A 263 -3.57 28.48 -7.87
CA MET A 263 -2.78 28.57 -6.66
C MET A 263 -1.95 27.30 -6.52
N ASP A 264 -0.71 27.40 -6.10
CA ASP A 264 0.10 26.24 -5.79
C ASP A 264 0.94 26.41 -4.53
N GLY A 265 1.50 25.30 -4.08
CA GLY A 265 2.34 25.29 -2.90
C GLY A 265 2.87 23.91 -2.60
N ILE A 266 3.95 23.88 -1.82
CA ILE A 266 4.49 22.65 -1.25
C ILE A 266 4.01 22.61 0.20
N LEU A 267 3.24 21.59 0.54
CA LEU A 267 2.89 21.28 1.91
C LEU A 267 3.97 20.37 2.50
N GLU A 268 4.59 20.80 3.59
CA GLU A 268 5.62 20.06 4.31
C GLU A 268 5.09 19.57 5.67
N GLU A 269 5.86 18.72 6.33
CA GLU A 269 5.56 18.23 7.69
C GLU A 269 5.38 19.38 8.68
N ASP A 270 4.45 19.27 9.63
CA ASP A 270 4.35 20.24 10.73
C ASP A 270 5.49 20.00 11.73
N VAL A 271 6.55 20.80 11.61
CA VAL A 271 7.75 20.72 12.47
C VAL A 271 7.52 21.33 13.87
N ARG A 272 6.30 21.78 14.21
CA ARG A 272 5.98 22.31 15.54
C ARG A 272 5.77 21.15 16.52
N ASN A 273 6.89 20.72 17.10
CA ASN A 273 7.00 19.75 18.20
C ASN A 273 6.01 20.03 19.36
N PRO A 274 4.99 19.18 19.63
CA PRO A 274 4.13 19.32 20.80
C PRO A 274 4.79 18.78 22.09
N ARG A 275 5.96 18.15 22.03
CA ARG A 275 6.67 17.64 23.22
C ARG A 275 7.68 18.67 23.74
N LYS A 276 7.16 19.77 24.29
CA LYS A 276 7.85 20.60 25.30
C LYS A 276 6.80 21.28 26.21
N THR A 277 6.25 20.50 27.13
CA THR A 277 5.96 20.86 28.53
C THR A 277 5.71 19.58 29.31
#